data_AF-A0AAV6XYF8-F1
#
_entry.id   AF-A0AAV6XYF8-F1
#
_cell.length_a   1.000
_cell.length_b   1.000
_cell.length_c   1.000
_cell.angle_alpha   90.00
_cell.angle_beta   90.00
_cell.angle_gamma   90.00
#
_symmetry.space_group_name_H-M   'P 1'
#
loop_
_entity.id
_entity.type
_entity.pdbx_description
1 polymer ?
#
loop_
_entity_poly.entity_id
_entity_poly.type
_entity_poly.pdbx_seq_one_letter_code
_entity_poly.pdbx_strand_id
1 'polypeptide(L)'
;MWIDELKEWKLTQSHPVGECGRYNHCGAFGICNEVDLQKCGCIEGFVANDSDEWSRRNWSSGCVRRRKLQCEEENNSLEGEEGGNKDGFVQIERVKFPNFVGSEDIKECEKMCLENCSCTAYAFDSGINCMIWNRDLVDVQQLGEGGSTLFVRLAHSELGDKNHGTKIVVITIVIVGTFFVCVLIWVIYSTSSPVLETSSTVISEASKLSDDQTSIPESSPTKVRKLDQDSNCLNIERDPGLRKAHMGLFDR
;
A
#
# COMPACT_ATOMS: atom_id res chain seq x y z
N MET A 1 -41.27 25.69 1.78
CA MET A 1 -41.23 27.13 1.44
C MET A 1 -42.59 27.54 0.90
N TRP A 2 -43.15 28.61 1.42
CA TRP A 2 -44.39 29.18 0.89
C TRP A 2 -44.08 29.87 -0.44
N ILE A 3 -44.87 29.60 -1.49
CA ILE A 3 -44.78 30.27 -2.79
C ILE A 3 -46.03 31.14 -2.95
N ASP A 4 -45.85 32.46 -2.82
CA ASP A 4 -46.96 33.42 -2.85
C ASP A 4 -47.74 33.42 -4.18
N GLU A 5 -47.04 33.28 -5.30
CA GLU A 5 -47.65 33.26 -6.65
C GLU A 5 -48.61 32.08 -6.85
N LEU A 6 -48.30 30.93 -6.26
CA LEU A 6 -49.08 29.70 -6.37
C LEU A 6 -50.03 29.51 -5.18
N LYS A 7 -49.90 30.33 -4.12
CA LYS A 7 -50.57 30.16 -2.82
C LYS A 7 -50.43 28.73 -2.26
N GLU A 8 -49.25 28.14 -2.45
CA GLU A 8 -48.98 26.75 -2.11
C GLU A 8 -47.68 26.61 -1.30
N TRP A 9 -47.65 25.58 -0.47
CA TRP A 9 -46.44 25.15 0.20
C TRP A 9 -45.63 24.23 -0.72
N LYS A 10 -44.47 24.70 -1.17
CA LYS A 10 -43.49 23.82 -1.83
C LYS A 10 -42.68 23.07 -0.79
N LEU A 11 -42.70 21.75 -0.86
CA LEU A 11 -41.77 20.90 -0.12
C LEU A 11 -40.36 21.19 -0.61
N THR A 12 -39.55 21.81 0.23
CA THR A 12 -38.14 22.12 -0.09
C THR A 12 -37.19 21.04 0.39
N GLN A 13 -37.55 20.36 1.48
CA GLN A 13 -36.78 19.28 2.06
C GLN A 13 -37.71 18.43 2.93
N SER A 14 -37.47 17.14 2.96
CA SER A 14 -38.14 16.17 3.84
C SER A 14 -37.09 15.30 4.48
N HIS A 15 -37.25 14.96 5.74
CA HIS A 15 -36.33 14.07 6.45
C HIS A 15 -37.10 12.99 7.21
N PRO A 16 -36.54 11.78 7.36
CA PRO A 16 -35.27 11.34 6.78
C PRO A 16 -35.34 11.15 5.26
N VAL A 17 -34.25 11.48 4.56
CA VAL A 17 -34.11 11.17 3.13
C VAL A 17 -33.50 9.79 3.00
N GLY A 18 -34.14 8.92 2.22
CA GLY A 18 -33.61 7.59 1.93
C GLY A 18 -33.58 6.63 3.11
N GLU A 19 -32.83 5.54 2.96
CA GLU A 19 -32.71 4.48 3.96
C GLU A 19 -31.69 4.86 5.04
N CYS A 20 -30.58 5.50 4.68
CA CYS A 20 -29.54 5.97 5.58
C CYS A 20 -29.98 7.13 6.47
N GLY A 21 -31.03 7.86 6.09
CA GLY A 21 -31.62 8.85 6.98
C GLY A 21 -32.31 8.24 8.20
N ARG A 22 -32.64 6.94 8.17
CA ARG A 22 -33.22 6.24 9.33
C ARG A 22 -32.15 6.03 10.38
N TYR A 23 -32.47 6.45 11.61
CA TYR A 23 -31.58 6.28 12.75
C TYR A 23 -31.13 4.83 12.92
N ASN A 24 -29.82 4.62 13.06
CA ASN A 24 -29.21 3.31 13.31
C ASN A 24 -29.57 2.25 12.25
N HIS A 25 -29.61 2.65 10.97
CA HIS A 25 -29.92 1.72 9.88
C HIS A 25 -28.90 0.57 9.72
N CYS A 26 -27.62 0.84 9.98
CA CYS A 26 -26.52 -0.12 9.76
C CYS A 26 -25.97 -0.78 11.03
N GLY A 27 -26.60 -0.56 12.19
CA GLY A 27 -26.11 -1.07 13.47
C GLY A 27 -24.82 -0.38 13.95
N ALA A 28 -24.29 -0.87 15.07
CA ALA A 28 -23.04 -0.39 15.67
C ALA A 28 -21.84 -0.61 14.72
N PHE A 29 -20.95 0.37 14.63
CA PHE A 29 -19.76 0.39 13.78
C PHE A 29 -20.02 0.13 12.28
N GLY A 30 -21.28 0.18 11.86
CA GLY A 30 -21.69 0.17 10.46
C GLY A 30 -21.71 1.60 9.90
N ILE A 31 -21.34 1.73 8.63
CA ILE A 31 -21.40 2.99 7.87
C ILE A 31 -22.43 2.86 6.74
N CYS A 32 -23.34 3.84 6.66
CA CYS A 32 -24.37 3.88 5.64
C CYS A 32 -23.98 4.76 4.45
N ASN A 33 -24.16 4.29 3.23
CA ASN A 33 -23.95 5.07 2.00
C ASN A 33 -25.17 4.97 1.08
N GLU A 34 -25.79 6.11 0.78
CA GLU A 34 -26.97 6.18 -0.09
C GLU A 34 -26.66 5.85 -1.56
N VAL A 35 -25.41 5.99 -1.99
CA VAL A 35 -25.00 5.74 -3.38
C VAL A 35 -24.78 4.26 -3.64
N ASP A 36 -24.34 3.50 -2.64
CA ASP A 36 -23.96 2.10 -2.81
C ASP A 36 -25.19 1.20 -3.01
N LEU A 37 -24.99 0.07 -3.72
CA LEU A 37 -26.02 -0.95 -3.91
C LEU A 37 -26.37 -1.64 -2.59
N GLN A 38 -25.35 -1.92 -1.78
CA GLN A 38 -25.49 -2.36 -0.40
C GLN A 38 -25.31 -1.13 0.49
N LYS A 39 -26.41 -0.67 1.10
CA LYS A 39 -26.41 0.59 1.87
C LYS A 39 -25.47 0.57 3.07
N CYS A 40 -25.26 -0.59 3.68
CA CYS A 40 -24.43 -0.72 4.87
C CYS A 40 -23.16 -1.51 4.61
N GLY A 41 -22.04 -0.92 5.05
CA GLY A 41 -20.72 -1.56 5.15
C GLY A 41 -20.20 -1.48 6.59
N CYS A 42 -19.18 -2.27 6.91
CA CYS A 42 -18.43 -2.10 8.16
C CYS A 42 -17.34 -1.05 7.97
N ILE A 43 -17.08 -0.26 9.02
CA ILE A 43 -15.91 0.62 9.08
C ILE A 43 -14.63 -0.20 8.87
N GLU A 44 -13.61 0.38 8.23
CA GLU A 44 -12.32 -0.26 8.05
C GLU A 44 -11.76 -0.78 9.39
N GLY A 45 -11.30 -2.04 9.42
CA GLY A 45 -10.87 -2.72 10.65
C GLY A 45 -11.99 -3.43 11.44
N PHE A 46 -13.23 -3.35 10.96
CA PHE A 46 -14.38 -4.06 11.52
C PHE A 46 -14.91 -5.11 10.54
N VAL A 47 -15.68 -6.07 11.07
CA VAL A 47 -16.33 -7.16 10.32
C VAL A 47 -17.77 -7.33 10.81
N ALA A 48 -18.64 -7.87 9.96
CA ALA A 48 -20.02 -8.15 10.32
C ALA A 48 -20.08 -9.03 11.58
N ASN A 49 -20.90 -8.63 12.57
CA ASN A 49 -21.08 -9.42 13.78
C ASN A 49 -21.78 -10.75 13.49
N ASP A 50 -22.76 -10.72 12.58
CA ASP A 50 -23.43 -11.91 12.05
C ASP A 50 -23.39 -11.87 10.51
N SER A 51 -22.59 -12.74 9.91
CA SER A 51 -22.43 -12.80 8.46
C SER A 51 -23.71 -13.26 7.74
N ASP A 52 -24.53 -14.10 8.39
CA ASP A 52 -25.74 -14.64 7.80
C ASP A 52 -26.82 -13.57 7.74
N GLU A 53 -27.00 -12.79 8.81
CA GLU A 53 -27.87 -11.60 8.81
C GLU A 53 -27.45 -10.59 7.74
N TRP A 54 -26.15 -10.27 7.69
CA TRP A 54 -25.61 -9.33 6.71
C TRP A 54 -25.82 -9.78 5.27
N SER A 55 -25.67 -11.07 4.98
CA SER A 55 -25.95 -11.64 3.64
C SER A 55 -27.40 -11.48 3.20
N ARG A 56 -28.32 -11.43 4.17
CA ARG A 56 -29.76 -11.23 3.98
C ARG A 56 -30.18 -9.76 4.04
N ARG A 57 -29.20 -8.83 4.03
CA ARG A 57 -29.41 -7.38 4.17
C ARG A 57 -30.08 -6.99 5.49
N ASN A 58 -29.87 -7.80 6.53
CA ASN A 58 -30.17 -7.41 7.90
C ASN A 58 -28.87 -6.95 8.58
N TRP A 59 -28.74 -5.65 8.83
CA TRP A 59 -27.55 -5.06 9.42
C TRP A 59 -27.72 -4.73 10.91
N SER A 60 -28.82 -5.19 11.53
CA SER A 60 -29.15 -4.88 12.93
C SER A 60 -28.07 -5.31 13.91
N SER A 61 -27.36 -6.40 13.63
CA SER A 61 -26.26 -6.89 14.45
C SER A 61 -25.04 -5.97 14.45
N GLY A 62 -24.96 -5.02 13.50
CA GLY A 62 -23.81 -4.16 13.28
C GLY A 62 -22.53 -4.93 12.96
N CYS A 63 -21.41 -4.31 13.28
CA CYS A 63 -20.06 -4.79 13.09
C CYS A 63 -19.30 -4.87 14.41
N VAL A 64 -18.28 -5.72 14.45
CA VAL A 64 -17.35 -5.86 15.58
C VAL A 64 -15.92 -5.67 15.11
N ARG A 65 -15.05 -5.26 16.02
CA ARG A 65 -13.62 -5.09 15.72
C ARG A 65 -13.02 -6.41 15.25
N ARG A 66 -12.23 -6.37 14.17
CA ARG A 66 -11.50 -7.55 13.68
C ARG A 66 -10.37 -7.95 14.62
N ARG A 67 -9.70 -6.96 15.20
CA ARG A 67 -8.60 -7.11 16.16
C ARG A 67 -8.90 -6.32 17.42
N LYS A 68 -8.55 -6.92 18.56
CA LYS A 68 -8.63 -6.26 19.86
C LYS A 68 -7.63 -5.11 19.94
N LEU A 69 -7.97 -4.10 20.72
CA LEU A 69 -7.07 -3.01 21.03
C LEU A 69 -5.96 -3.48 21.98
N GLN A 70 -4.81 -2.81 21.98
CA GLN A 70 -3.70 -3.17 22.86
C GLN A 70 -4.13 -3.24 24.34
N CYS A 71 -4.86 -2.24 24.81
CA CYS A 71 -5.32 -2.18 26.20
C CYS A 71 -6.39 -3.24 26.55
N GLU A 72 -7.06 -3.85 25.56
CA GLU A 72 -7.97 -4.98 25.79
C GLU A 72 -7.21 -6.31 25.96
N GLU A 73 -6.00 -6.40 25.39
CA GLU A 73 -5.11 -7.57 25.49
C GLU A 73 -4.33 -7.55 26.83
N GLU A 74 -3.89 -6.38 27.28
CA GLU A 74 -3.12 -6.19 28.52
C GLU A 74 -3.91 -6.50 29.80
N ASN A 75 -5.25 -6.42 29.80
CA ASN A 75 -6.06 -6.84 30.95
C ASN A 75 -5.98 -8.35 31.29
N ASN A 76 -5.31 -9.16 30.45
CA ASN A 76 -5.04 -10.58 30.70
C ASN A 76 -3.55 -10.89 30.96
N SER A 77 -2.67 -9.88 30.91
CA SER A 77 -1.23 -10.05 31.00
C SER A 77 -0.71 -9.15 32.10
N LEU A 78 -0.10 -9.75 33.12
CA LEU A 78 0.54 -9.07 34.24
C LEU A 78 1.46 -7.96 33.71
N GLU A 79 1.25 -6.75 34.25
CA GLU A 79 2.10 -5.56 34.23
C GLU A 79 3.39 -5.61 33.38
N GLY A 80 3.48 -4.72 32.38
CA GLY A 80 4.75 -4.06 32.06
C GLY A 80 5.56 -4.57 30.87
N GLU A 81 4.97 -4.66 29.68
CA GLU A 81 5.77 -4.52 28.46
C GLU A 81 5.55 -3.13 27.84
N GLU A 82 6.43 -2.18 28.20
CA GLU A 82 6.66 -0.91 27.47
C GLU A 82 7.24 -1.13 26.05
N GLY A 83 6.77 -2.16 25.34
CA GLY A 83 7.27 -2.59 24.02
C GLY A 83 6.17 -2.90 23.00
N GLY A 84 4.89 -2.86 23.41
CA GLY A 84 3.76 -3.06 22.49
C GLY A 84 3.56 -1.87 21.55
N ASN A 85 3.31 -2.13 20.27
CA ASN A 85 3.00 -1.06 19.33
C ASN A 85 1.63 -0.45 19.66
N LYS A 86 1.60 0.87 19.83
CA LYS A 86 0.38 1.60 20.20
C LYS A 86 -0.70 1.51 19.13
N ASP A 87 -1.94 1.38 19.59
CA ASP A 87 -3.14 1.65 18.79
C ASP A 87 -3.03 3.01 18.09
N GLY A 88 -3.82 3.21 17.06
CA GLY A 88 -3.90 4.46 16.33
C GLY A 88 -5.23 4.58 15.60
N PHE A 89 -5.28 5.41 14.56
CA PHE A 89 -6.56 5.82 13.97
C PHE A 89 -6.61 5.69 12.46
N VAL A 90 -7.76 5.25 11.95
CA VAL A 90 -8.12 5.35 10.53
C VAL A 90 -9.04 6.55 10.33
N GLN A 91 -8.84 7.27 9.23
CA GLN A 91 -9.65 8.44 8.87
C GLN A 91 -10.80 8.03 7.96
N ILE A 92 -11.99 8.52 8.27
CA ILE A 92 -13.18 8.41 7.43
C ILE A 92 -13.66 9.83 7.12
N GLU A 93 -13.56 10.22 5.86
CA GLU A 93 -13.93 11.56 5.41
C GLU A 93 -15.41 11.66 5.08
N ARG A 94 -15.95 12.88 5.11
CA ARG A 94 -17.31 13.22 4.65
C ARG A 94 -18.38 12.39 5.36
N VAL A 95 -18.25 12.22 6.66
CA VAL A 95 -19.26 11.52 7.46
C VAL A 95 -20.17 12.49 8.19
N LYS A 96 -21.41 12.08 8.36
CA LYS A 96 -22.26 12.53 9.46
C LYS A 96 -21.71 11.90 10.75
N PHE A 97 -21.47 12.72 11.77
CA PHE A 97 -20.96 12.21 13.04
C PHE A 97 -21.93 11.22 13.71
N PRO A 98 -21.39 10.20 14.42
CA PRO A 98 -22.20 9.31 15.21
C PRO A 98 -22.88 10.04 16.37
N ASN A 99 -24.02 9.51 16.82
CA ASN A 99 -24.73 10.07 17.97
C ASN A 99 -23.95 9.87 19.29
N PHE A 100 -24.27 10.69 20.31
CA PHE A 100 -23.70 10.67 21.66
C PHE A 100 -22.21 11.04 21.74
N VAL A 101 -21.95 12.35 21.73
CA VAL A 101 -20.59 12.90 21.80
C VAL A 101 -20.27 13.42 23.20
N GLY A 102 -19.07 13.10 23.71
CA GLY A 102 -18.44 13.87 24.77
C GLY A 102 -17.71 15.04 24.12
N SER A 103 -18.13 16.27 24.38
CA SER A 103 -17.42 17.47 23.93
C SER A 103 -16.60 18.04 25.08
N GLU A 104 -15.30 18.19 24.88
CA GLU A 104 -14.41 18.88 25.81
C GLU A 104 -13.62 19.95 25.04
N ASP A 105 -13.35 21.11 25.64
CA ASP A 105 -12.55 22.16 24.99
C ASP A 105 -11.05 21.82 25.08
N ILE A 106 -10.64 20.78 24.35
CA ILE A 106 -9.32 20.19 24.49
C ILE A 106 -8.59 20.17 23.14
N LYS A 107 -7.33 20.59 23.16
CA LYS A 107 -6.50 20.69 21.95
C LYS A 107 -5.87 19.36 21.52
N GLU A 108 -6.01 18.31 22.31
CA GLU A 108 -5.25 17.05 22.18
C GLU A 108 -6.15 15.79 22.25
N CYS A 109 -7.24 15.75 21.47
CA CYS A 109 -8.21 14.63 21.46
C CYS A 109 -7.57 13.27 21.23
N GLU A 110 -6.62 13.21 20.29
CA GLU A 110 -5.99 11.96 19.87
C GLU A 110 -5.29 11.29 21.05
N LYS A 111 -4.49 12.06 21.77
CA LYS A 111 -3.76 11.57 22.96
C LYS A 111 -4.72 11.10 24.05
N MET A 112 -5.73 11.90 24.38
CA MET A 112 -6.71 11.53 25.40
C MET A 112 -7.49 10.27 25.01
N CYS A 113 -7.85 10.15 23.73
CA CYS A 113 -8.50 8.97 23.22
C CYS A 113 -7.58 7.75 23.37
N LEU A 114 -6.29 7.85 23.02
CA LEU A 114 -5.33 6.75 23.20
C LEU A 114 -5.18 6.33 24.67
N GLU A 115 -5.15 7.29 25.59
CA GLU A 115 -5.04 7.07 27.04
C GLU A 115 -6.31 6.47 27.67
N ASN A 116 -7.47 6.61 27.02
CA ASN A 116 -8.73 6.02 27.46
C ASN A 116 -9.07 4.77 26.65
N CYS A 117 -8.94 3.58 27.25
CA CYS A 117 -9.22 2.31 26.57
C CYS A 117 -10.69 2.17 26.08
N SER A 118 -11.63 2.89 26.68
CA SER A 118 -13.02 2.92 26.19
C SER A 118 -13.21 3.81 24.97
N CYS A 119 -12.23 4.67 24.63
CA CYS A 119 -12.34 5.55 23.48
C CYS A 119 -12.33 4.77 22.17
N THR A 120 -13.34 5.01 21.34
CA THR A 120 -13.54 4.35 20.04
C THR A 120 -13.22 5.26 18.86
N ALA A 121 -13.45 6.56 19.00
CA ALA A 121 -13.17 7.54 17.95
C ALA A 121 -13.04 8.96 18.51
N TYR A 122 -12.45 9.85 17.71
CA TYR A 122 -12.55 11.29 17.90
C TYR A 122 -12.78 12.02 16.58
N ALA A 123 -13.15 13.29 16.67
CA ALA A 123 -13.27 14.17 15.52
C ALA A 123 -12.95 15.62 15.91
N PHE A 124 -12.68 16.42 14.89
CA PHE A 124 -12.53 17.87 15.03
C PHE A 124 -13.63 18.60 14.27
N ASP A 125 -14.19 19.62 14.91
CA ASP A 125 -15.15 20.55 14.31
C ASP A 125 -14.78 21.98 14.69
N SER A 126 -15.00 22.93 13.77
CA SER A 126 -14.58 24.33 13.96
C SER A 126 -15.39 25.08 15.01
N GLY A 127 -16.56 24.60 15.42
CA GLY A 127 -17.40 25.19 16.47
C GLY A 127 -17.30 24.46 17.81
N ILE A 128 -17.05 23.15 17.80
CA ILE A 128 -17.01 22.30 19.02
C ILE A 128 -15.58 21.99 19.46
N ASN A 129 -14.58 22.22 18.60
CA ASN A 129 -13.20 21.76 18.73
C ASN A 129 -13.13 20.23 18.78
N CYS A 130 -13.12 19.66 19.98
CA CYS A 130 -12.82 18.25 20.21
C CYS A 130 -14.06 17.45 20.57
N MET A 131 -14.23 16.34 19.86
CA MET A 131 -15.32 15.40 20.08
C MET A 131 -14.75 14.01 20.26
N ILE A 132 -15.11 13.35 21.36
CA ILE A 132 -14.63 12.01 21.71
C ILE A 132 -15.82 11.07 21.94
N TRP A 133 -15.72 9.87 21.37
CA TRP A 133 -16.66 8.78 21.59
C TRP A 133 -16.00 7.69 22.43
N ASN A 134 -16.67 7.29 23.52
CA ASN A 134 -16.20 6.26 24.46
C ASN A 134 -17.02 4.95 24.39
N ARG A 135 -17.81 4.80 23.35
CA ARG A 135 -18.76 3.69 23.14
C ARG A 135 -18.90 3.40 21.65
N ASP A 136 -19.75 2.44 21.34
CA ASP A 136 -20.08 2.05 19.98
C ASP A 136 -20.51 3.25 19.12
N LEU A 137 -19.95 3.30 17.91
CA LEU A 137 -20.30 4.31 16.92
C LEU A 137 -21.60 3.90 16.25
N VAL A 138 -22.64 4.71 16.41
CA VAL A 138 -23.97 4.44 15.86
C VAL A 138 -24.41 5.61 15.00
N ASP A 139 -25.11 5.29 13.91
CA ASP A 139 -25.68 6.28 12.97
C ASP A 139 -24.63 7.03 12.12
N VAL A 140 -23.52 6.36 11.80
CA VAL A 140 -22.50 6.90 10.89
C VAL A 140 -23.00 6.79 9.44
N GLN A 141 -22.96 7.91 8.72
CA GLN A 141 -23.38 7.98 7.32
C GLN A 141 -22.31 8.65 6.47
N GLN A 142 -21.95 8.02 5.35
CA GLN A 142 -21.13 8.58 4.30
C GLN A 142 -21.96 9.57 3.47
N LEU A 143 -21.46 10.79 3.32
CA LEU A 143 -22.08 11.85 2.53
C LEU A 143 -21.33 12.02 1.20
N GLY A 144 -22.09 12.28 0.13
CA GLY A 144 -21.51 12.56 -1.19
C GLY A 144 -20.79 13.90 -1.24
N GLU A 145 -21.35 14.92 -0.58
CA GLU A 145 -20.79 16.24 -0.40
C GLU A 145 -20.96 16.72 1.04
N GLY A 146 -20.04 17.56 1.50
CA GLY A 146 -20.00 18.02 2.88
C GLY A 146 -19.61 16.91 3.86
N GLY A 147 -20.02 17.07 5.12
CA GLY A 147 -19.62 16.19 6.22
C GLY A 147 -18.26 16.54 6.81
N SER A 148 -17.86 15.75 7.79
CA SER A 148 -16.65 15.96 8.58
C SER A 148 -15.79 14.70 8.62
N THR A 149 -14.55 14.83 9.11
CA THR A 149 -13.63 13.70 9.25
C THR A 149 -13.76 13.07 10.63
N LEU A 150 -13.96 11.75 10.67
CA LEU A 150 -13.98 10.95 11.88
C LEU A 150 -12.73 10.07 11.94
N PHE A 151 -12.07 10.04 13.09
CA PHE A 151 -10.88 9.26 13.35
C PHE A 151 -11.26 8.07 14.23
N VAL A 152 -11.29 6.86 13.67
CA VAL A 152 -11.72 5.65 14.39
C VAL A 152 -10.50 4.89 14.87
N ARG A 153 -10.46 4.58 16.17
CA ARG A 153 -9.35 3.86 16.81
C ARG A 153 -9.28 2.43 16.28
N LEU A 154 -8.11 1.94 15.94
CA LEU A 154 -7.82 0.57 15.53
C LEU A 154 -6.56 0.04 16.20
N ALA A 155 -6.46 -1.30 16.29
CA ALA A 155 -5.25 -1.98 16.73
C ALA A 155 -4.07 -1.66 15.80
N HIS A 156 -2.86 -1.57 16.35
CA HIS A 156 -1.67 -1.28 15.56
C HIS A 156 -1.47 -2.22 14.35
N SER A 157 -1.79 -3.49 14.52
CA SER A 157 -1.66 -4.50 13.46
C SER A 157 -2.58 -4.26 12.26
N GLU A 158 -3.64 -3.47 12.43
CA GLU A 158 -4.55 -3.05 11.35
C GLU A 158 -4.10 -1.71 10.71
N LEU A 159 -3.13 -1.02 11.32
CA LEU A 159 -2.57 0.25 10.86
C LEU A 159 -1.29 -0.03 10.04
N GLY A 160 -1.45 -0.68 8.89
CA GLY A 160 -0.31 -1.20 8.13
C GLY A 160 -0.56 -1.33 6.64
N ASP A 161 0.19 -0.50 5.89
CA ASP A 161 0.42 -0.43 4.43
C ASP A 161 -0.66 -1.04 3.52
N LYS A 162 -1.69 -0.24 3.20
CA LYS A 162 -2.61 -0.46 2.05
C LYS A 162 -1.86 -0.74 0.74
N ASN A 163 -0.58 -0.39 0.68
CA ASN A 163 0.30 -0.70 -0.44
C ASN A 163 0.78 -2.15 -0.50
N HIS A 164 0.71 -2.99 0.53
CA HIS A 164 1.26 -4.35 0.41
C HIS A 164 0.50 -5.17 -0.65
N GLY A 165 -0.84 -5.08 -0.67
CA GLY A 165 -1.66 -5.70 -1.70
C GLY A 165 -1.41 -5.11 -3.10
N THR A 166 -1.39 -3.78 -3.23
CA THR A 166 -1.12 -3.10 -4.51
C THR A 166 0.30 -3.34 -5.01
N LYS A 167 1.30 -3.36 -4.13
CA LYS A 167 2.71 -3.72 -4.44
C LYS A 167 2.78 -5.15 -4.94
N ILE A 168 2.11 -6.10 -4.29
CA ILE A 168 2.04 -7.50 -4.75
C ILE A 168 1.42 -7.58 -6.15
N VAL A 169 0.29 -6.92 -6.39
CA VAL A 169 -0.39 -6.91 -7.69
C VAL A 169 0.50 -6.32 -8.78
N VAL A 170 1.13 -5.17 -8.52
CA VAL A 170 2.06 -4.53 -9.47
C VAL A 170 3.26 -5.43 -9.76
N ILE A 171 3.87 -6.04 -8.73
CA ILE A 171 4.99 -6.97 -8.91
C ILE A 171 4.56 -8.18 -9.77
N THR A 172 3.39 -8.77 -9.51
CA THR A 172 2.91 -9.89 -10.33
C THR A 172 2.67 -9.51 -11.79
N ILE A 173 2.12 -8.33 -12.07
CA ILE A 173 1.89 -7.86 -13.46
C ILE A 173 3.23 -7.68 -14.19
N VAL A 174 4.24 -7.13 -13.52
CA VAL A 174 5.58 -6.92 -14.11
C VAL A 174 6.27 -8.26 -14.41
N ILE A 175 6.18 -9.24 -13.51
CA ILE A 175 6.78 -10.56 -13.71
C ILE A 175 6.12 -11.29 -14.88
N VAL A 176 4.79 -11.29 -14.93
CA VAL A 176 4.05 -11.94 -16.01
C VAL A 176 4.35 -11.26 -17.35
N GLY A 177 4.32 -9.92 -17.39
CA GLY A 177 4.62 -9.15 -18.61
C GLY A 177 6.02 -9.40 -19.15
N THR A 178 7.04 -9.40 -18.28
CA THR A 178 8.42 -9.66 -18.68
C THR A 178 8.62 -11.09 -19.19
N PHE A 179 7.99 -12.09 -18.56
CA PHE A 179 8.03 -13.48 -19.02
C PHE A 179 7.47 -13.63 -20.44
N PHE A 180 6.30 -13.05 -20.72
CA PHE A 180 5.70 -13.10 -22.06
C PHE A 180 6.58 -12.43 -23.12
N VAL A 181 7.16 -11.27 -22.81
CA VAL A 181 8.07 -10.57 -23.73
C VAL A 181 9.32 -11.42 -24.03
N CYS A 182 9.93 -12.03 -23.02
CA CYS A 182 11.08 -12.91 -23.21
C CYS A 182 10.75 -14.13 -24.08
N VAL A 183 9.59 -14.74 -23.89
CA VAL A 183 9.14 -15.88 -24.72
C VAL A 183 8.92 -15.46 -26.17
N LEU A 184 8.29 -14.31 -26.41
CA LEU A 184 8.09 -13.78 -27.77
C LEU A 184 9.42 -13.52 -28.47
N ILE A 185 10.37 -12.89 -27.78
CA ILE A 185 11.72 -12.63 -28.29
C ILE A 185 12.43 -13.95 -28.62
N TRP A 186 12.35 -14.95 -27.74
CA TRP A 186 12.94 -16.27 -27.97
C TRP A 186 12.34 -16.98 -29.20
N VAL A 187 11.01 -16.94 -29.36
CA VAL A 187 10.33 -17.52 -30.53
C VAL A 187 10.76 -16.83 -31.83
N ILE A 188 10.88 -15.50 -31.82
CA ILE A 188 11.38 -14.74 -32.97
C ILE A 188 12.82 -15.18 -33.34
N TYR A 189 13.72 -15.28 -32.37
CA TYR A 189 15.09 -15.76 -32.63
C TYR A 189 15.15 -17.21 -33.10
N SER A 190 14.26 -18.07 -32.59
CA SER A 190 14.21 -19.49 -32.98
C SER A 190 13.72 -19.69 -34.42
N THR A 191 12.86 -18.81 -34.91
CA THR A 191 12.34 -18.83 -36.28
C THR A 191 13.24 -18.09 -37.27
N SER A 192 14.07 -17.16 -36.78
CA SER A 192 15.03 -16.39 -37.58
C SER A 192 16.44 -16.98 -37.62
N SER A 193 16.61 -18.29 -37.35
CA SER A 193 17.89 -18.98 -37.55
C SER A 193 17.92 -19.61 -38.95
N PRO A 194 18.34 -18.89 -40.01
CA PRO A 194 18.76 -19.52 -41.24
C PRO A 194 20.06 -20.28 -40.98
N VAL A 195 20.01 -21.59 -41.21
CA VAL A 195 21.08 -22.49 -41.66
C VAL A 195 22.49 -21.86 -41.59
N LEU A 196 23.30 -22.26 -40.60
CA LEU A 196 24.76 -22.27 -40.76
C LEU A 196 25.05 -23.30 -41.85
N GLU A 197 24.94 -22.86 -43.11
CA GLU A 197 25.21 -23.70 -44.26
C GLU A 197 26.69 -23.99 -44.21
N THR A 198 26.98 -25.22 -43.83
CA THR A 198 28.31 -25.80 -43.84
C THR A 198 28.80 -25.75 -45.28
N SER A 199 29.50 -24.69 -45.67
CA SER A 199 30.21 -24.61 -46.94
C SER A 199 31.47 -25.48 -46.84
N SER A 200 31.28 -26.80 -46.71
CA SER A 200 32.35 -27.80 -46.73
C SER A 200 32.54 -28.43 -48.11
N THR A 201 31.91 -27.91 -49.16
CA THR A 201 31.96 -28.51 -50.51
C THR A 201 32.97 -27.87 -51.46
N VAL A 202 33.59 -26.72 -51.15
CA VAL A 202 34.57 -26.07 -52.04
C VAL A 202 36.03 -26.52 -51.80
N ILE A 203 36.34 -27.15 -50.66
CA ILE A 203 37.72 -27.56 -50.33
C ILE A 203 38.17 -28.85 -51.06
N SER A 204 37.24 -29.61 -51.67
CA SER A 204 37.59 -30.88 -52.31
C SER A 204 38.18 -30.77 -53.73
N GLU A 205 38.07 -29.61 -54.39
CA GLU A 205 38.57 -29.43 -55.76
C GLU A 205 39.91 -28.67 -55.86
N ALA A 206 40.32 -27.93 -54.83
CA ALA A 206 41.56 -27.14 -54.87
C ALA A 206 42.85 -27.92 -54.52
N SER A 207 42.75 -29.16 -54.03
CA SER A 207 43.92 -29.97 -53.64
C SER A 207 44.49 -30.84 -54.77
N LYS A 208 43.96 -30.75 -56.00
CA LYS A 208 44.35 -31.63 -57.11
C LYS A 208 45.18 -30.98 -58.23
N LEU A 209 45.61 -29.73 -58.11
CA LEU A 209 46.37 -29.10 -59.19
C LEU A 209 47.41 -28.09 -58.70
N SER A 210 48.53 -28.58 -58.15
CA SER A 210 49.89 -28.08 -58.44
C SER A 210 50.90 -28.60 -57.40
N ASP A 211 51.17 -29.90 -57.41
CA ASP A 211 52.52 -30.38 -57.09
C ASP A 211 53.32 -30.26 -58.39
N ASP A 212 54.14 -29.21 -58.58
CA ASP A 212 55.40 -29.33 -59.32
C ASP A 212 56.36 -28.13 -59.08
N GLN A 213 57.61 -28.49 -58.82
CA GLN A 213 58.90 -27.74 -58.89
C GLN A 213 59.12 -26.45 -58.08
N THR A 214 59.95 -26.49 -57.03
CA THR A 214 61.45 -26.41 -57.03
C THR A 214 62.01 -25.03 -57.41
N SER A 215 62.52 -24.29 -56.42
CA SER A 215 63.91 -23.74 -56.33
C SER A 215 64.04 -22.47 -55.46
N ILE A 216 65.08 -22.47 -54.62
CA ILE A 216 65.71 -21.38 -53.81
C ILE A 216 66.77 -20.70 -54.75
N PRO A 217 67.24 -19.41 -54.67
CA PRO A 217 67.68 -18.66 -53.46
C PRO A 217 67.45 -17.12 -53.36
N GLU A 218 67.46 -16.67 -52.09
CA GLU A 218 68.26 -15.57 -51.47
C GLU A 218 68.35 -14.14 -52.07
N SER A 219 67.92 -13.13 -51.28
CA SER A 219 68.66 -11.86 -51.06
C SER A 219 68.04 -10.95 -49.97
N SER A 220 68.89 -10.44 -49.06
CA SER A 220 68.67 -9.40 -48.02
C SER A 220 68.68 -7.96 -48.60
N PRO A 221 68.64 -6.82 -47.83
CA PRO A 221 68.02 -6.49 -46.53
C PRO A 221 67.25 -5.12 -46.51
N THR A 222 66.67 -4.75 -45.36
CA THR A 222 66.64 -3.38 -44.73
C THR A 222 65.26 -2.76 -44.38
N LYS A 223 64.86 -2.96 -43.11
CA LYS A 223 64.55 -1.97 -42.03
C LYS A 223 63.66 -0.73 -42.31
N VAL A 224 62.51 -0.66 -41.62
CA VAL A 224 62.02 0.57 -40.96
C VAL A 224 61.37 0.23 -39.60
N ARG A 225 61.78 1.00 -38.58
CA ARG A 225 61.31 1.00 -37.17
C ARG A 225 60.09 1.90 -36.98
N LYS A 226 59.23 1.56 -36.01
CA LYS A 226 58.67 2.46 -34.96
C LYS A 226 57.82 1.57 -34.01
N LEU A 227 58.35 1.23 -32.83
CA LEU A 227 58.32 1.95 -31.54
C LEU A 227 57.15 1.45 -30.67
N ASP A 228 57.47 0.46 -29.82
CA ASP A 228 56.80 0.09 -28.57
C ASP A 228 57.09 1.11 -27.47
N GLN A 229 56.16 1.27 -26.53
CA GLN A 229 56.32 1.77 -25.14
C GLN A 229 54.86 1.89 -24.60
N ASP A 230 54.43 1.45 -23.43
CA ASP A 230 55.01 0.76 -22.27
C ASP A 230 53.80 0.36 -21.38
N SER A 231 53.77 -0.85 -20.84
CA SER A 231 54.22 -1.21 -19.48
C SER A 231 53.26 -0.74 -18.36
N ASN A 232 52.39 -1.60 -17.81
CA ASN A 232 52.55 -2.69 -16.82
C ASN A 232 52.60 -2.27 -15.33
N CYS A 233 51.77 -2.97 -14.55
CA CYS A 233 51.85 -3.38 -13.14
C CYS A 233 51.96 -2.37 -11.99
N LEU A 234 51.10 -2.54 -10.96
CA LEU A 234 51.50 -3.09 -9.66
C LEU A 234 50.29 -3.40 -8.75
N ASN A 235 50.23 -4.65 -8.29
CA ASN A 235 49.49 -5.09 -7.10
C ASN A 235 50.38 -4.92 -5.87
N ILE A 236 49.84 -4.40 -4.74
CA ILE A 236 50.39 -4.66 -3.38
C ILE A 236 49.24 -4.75 -2.36
N GLU A 237 49.14 -5.95 -1.80
CA GLU A 237 48.92 -6.39 -0.40
C GLU A 237 48.02 -5.68 0.64
N ARG A 238 47.70 -6.50 1.65
CA ARG A 238 46.62 -6.48 2.64
C ARG A 238 47.08 -5.93 4.00
N ASP A 239 46.09 -5.58 4.84
CA ASP A 239 46.00 -5.72 6.31
C ASP A 239 46.01 -4.44 7.20
N PRO A 240 45.61 -4.47 8.50
CA PRO A 240 44.34 -3.87 8.96
C PRO A 240 44.45 -2.89 10.16
N GLY A 241 43.37 -2.13 10.40
CA GLY A 241 42.97 -1.61 11.73
C GLY A 241 43.41 -0.19 12.12
N LEU A 242 42.46 0.69 12.46
CA LEU A 242 42.39 1.37 13.77
C LEU A 242 41.12 2.23 13.95
N ARG A 243 40.72 2.35 15.22
CA ARG A 243 39.54 2.96 15.86
C ARG A 243 39.43 4.49 15.76
N LYS A 244 38.20 5.01 15.95
CA LYS A 244 37.74 6.11 16.87
C LYS A 244 36.34 6.58 16.41
N ALA A 245 35.40 7.07 17.21
CA ALA A 245 35.16 7.18 18.64
C ALA A 245 33.68 7.59 18.80
N HIS A 246 32.95 7.00 19.76
CA HIS A 246 31.63 7.48 20.18
C HIS A 246 31.82 8.47 21.33
N MET A 247 31.21 9.66 21.22
CA MET A 247 31.21 10.70 22.23
C MET A 247 29.84 10.70 22.91
N GLY A 248 29.80 10.34 24.18
CA GLY A 248 28.67 10.53 25.08
C GLY A 248 29.14 11.32 26.29
N LEU A 249 28.39 12.35 26.67
CA LEU A 249 28.26 12.92 28.01
C LEU A 249 27.46 14.22 27.92
N PHE A 250 26.32 14.28 28.60
CA PHE A 250 25.95 15.39 29.48
C PHE A 250 24.92 14.90 30.51
N ASP A 251 25.38 14.75 31.76
CA ASP A 251 24.57 14.71 32.98
C ASP A 251 24.43 16.13 33.53
N ARG A 252 23.20 16.54 33.90
CA ARG A 252 22.80 17.15 35.19
C ARG A 252 21.41 17.75 35.15
#